data_AF-A0A6I6EG46-F1
#
_entry.id   AF-A0A6I6EG46-F1
#
_cell.length_a   1.000
_cell.length_b   1.000
_cell.length_c   1.000
_cell.angle_alpha   90.00
_cell.angle_beta   90.00
_cell.angle_gamma   90.00
#
_symmetry.space_group_name_H-M   'P 1'
#
loop_
_entity.id
_entity.type
_entity.pdbx_description
1 polymer ?
#
loop_
_entity_poly.entity_id
_entity_poly.type
_entity_poly.pdbx_seq_one_letter_code
_entity_poly.pdbx_strand_id
1 'polypeptide(L)'
;MSDKTPEPSLPAWARLPINRCNLPAVILGGLSFQRHPSTLQLDGVRELHLGLFEWLDALEDRAARAHAFAAALEAHFCLGRLEEAGLERGKGRRAKANWLRVLRGWHFDADSREGAVLKGWVESRFGLVPRFHGEPLRDFTGHAWRRYEAMRAAGLSGTNALESQLDLLYTYCQYEYARAGLQEGQVVLYRGVNRLDGHEVLSARGKEQVVLLNNINSFTTSRERAGEFGDYILSASIPSAKVFFHAELLPGVLRGEGEHLVIGGVYAVRIETL
;
A
#
# COMPACT_ATOMS: atom_id res chain seq x y z
N MET A 1 -38.81 9.10 12.02
CA MET A 1 -37.35 9.28 12.27
C MET A 1 -36.67 8.03 11.75
N SER A 2 -35.93 8.14 10.63
CA SER A 2 -35.18 7.00 10.09
C SER A 2 -34.06 6.68 11.06
N ASP A 3 -34.11 5.49 11.65
CA ASP A 3 -33.03 4.88 12.42
C ASP A 3 -31.85 4.64 11.47
N LYS A 4 -31.05 5.69 11.23
CA LYS A 4 -29.82 5.57 10.47
C LYS A 4 -28.81 4.91 11.39
N THR A 5 -28.68 3.59 11.25
CA THR A 5 -27.53 2.87 11.77
C THR A 5 -26.28 3.63 11.31
N PRO A 6 -25.40 4.06 12.23
CA PRO A 6 -24.23 4.83 11.84
C PRO A 6 -23.41 4.00 10.84
N GLU A 7 -22.94 4.67 9.79
CA GLU A 7 -22.17 4.02 8.74
C GLU A 7 -20.95 3.31 9.34
N PRO A 8 -20.58 2.10 8.87
CA PRO A 8 -19.44 1.37 9.44
C PRO A 8 -18.17 2.22 9.40
N SER A 9 -17.69 2.60 10.58
CA SER A 9 -16.42 3.31 10.76
C SER A 9 -15.26 2.32 10.84
N LEU A 10 -14.02 2.80 10.72
CA LEU A 10 -12.85 1.98 10.98
C LEU A 10 -12.83 1.57 12.48
N PRO A 11 -12.88 0.26 12.80
CA PRO A 11 -12.89 -0.19 14.20
C PRO A 11 -11.66 0.30 14.98
N ALA A 12 -11.84 0.57 16.28
CA ALA A 12 -10.76 1.09 17.13
C ALA A 12 -9.54 0.15 17.21
N TRP A 13 -9.76 -1.17 17.17
CA TRP A 13 -8.71 -2.18 17.16
C TRP A 13 -7.99 -2.32 15.81
N ALA A 14 -8.49 -1.68 14.75
CA ALA A 14 -7.90 -1.71 13.41
C ALA A 14 -7.08 -0.43 13.10
N ARG A 15 -6.88 0.44 14.09
CA ARG A 15 -6.22 1.73 13.90
C ARG A 15 -5.33 2.17 15.04
N LEU A 16 -4.27 2.89 14.71
CA LEU A 16 -3.43 3.61 15.66
C LEU A 16 -3.98 5.01 15.94
N PRO A 17 -3.73 5.58 17.13
CA PRO A 17 -4.13 6.94 17.46
C PRO A 17 -3.28 8.01 16.77
N ILE A 18 -2.09 7.64 16.28
CA ILE A 18 -1.16 8.51 15.57
C ILE A 18 -0.70 7.83 14.28
N ASN A 19 -0.55 8.63 13.23
CA ASN A 19 -0.02 8.24 11.94
C ASN A 19 0.71 9.44 11.31
N ARG A 20 1.42 9.23 10.20
CA ARG A 20 2.34 10.21 9.58
C ARG A 20 1.83 10.71 8.22
N CYS A 21 0.57 11.12 8.20
CA CYS A 21 -0.04 11.75 7.04
C CYS A 21 -1.10 12.77 7.46
N ASN A 22 -1.50 13.61 6.51
CA ASN A 22 -2.41 14.74 6.70
C ASN A 22 -3.83 14.40 7.19
N LEU A 23 -4.22 13.11 7.26
CA LEU A 23 -5.53 12.65 7.74
C LEU A 23 -5.37 11.57 8.82
N PRO A 24 -6.25 11.53 9.84
CA PRO A 24 -6.21 10.50 10.86
C PRO A 24 -6.72 9.15 10.32
N ALA A 25 -6.19 8.05 10.86
CA ALA A 25 -6.52 6.68 10.46
C ALA A 25 -8.03 6.38 10.39
N VAL A 26 -8.81 6.91 11.34
CA VAL A 26 -10.27 6.70 11.41
C VAL A 26 -11.02 7.30 10.22
N ILE A 27 -10.50 8.40 9.65
CA ILE A 27 -11.08 9.06 8.49
C ILE A 27 -10.61 8.35 7.22
N LEU A 28 -9.29 8.30 6.99
CA LEU A 28 -8.76 7.72 5.75
C LEU A 28 -9.14 6.24 5.60
N GLY A 29 -9.20 5.47 6.68
CA GLY A 29 -9.55 4.04 6.63
C GLY A 29 -11.04 3.75 6.75
N GLY A 30 -11.90 4.77 6.81
CA GLY A 30 -13.35 4.62 6.89
C GLY A 30 -14.05 4.64 5.53
N LEU A 31 -15.33 4.24 5.53
CA LEU A 31 -16.15 4.17 4.31
C LEU A 31 -16.42 5.55 3.69
N SER A 32 -16.51 6.59 4.52
CA SER A 32 -16.67 7.98 4.06
C SER A 32 -15.55 8.42 3.13
N PHE A 33 -14.30 8.05 3.42
CA PHE A 33 -13.16 8.38 2.55
C PHE A 33 -13.21 7.60 1.23
N GLN A 34 -13.72 6.36 1.22
CA GLN A 34 -13.94 5.65 -0.02
C GLN A 34 -14.88 6.45 -0.93
N ARG A 35 -15.98 7.00 -0.39
CA ARG A 35 -17.01 7.73 -1.15
C ARG A 35 -16.64 9.17 -1.50
N HIS A 36 -15.90 9.82 -0.62
CA HIS A 36 -15.48 11.21 -0.72
C HIS A 36 -13.96 11.26 -0.51
N PRO A 37 -13.19 10.75 -1.49
CA PRO A 37 -11.74 10.76 -1.38
C PRO A 37 -11.23 12.20 -1.29
N SER A 38 -10.15 12.37 -0.56
CA SER A 38 -9.39 13.61 -0.48
C SER A 38 -7.93 13.31 -0.69
N THR A 39 -7.16 14.34 -1.02
CA THR A 39 -5.71 14.24 -1.12
C THR A 39 -5.10 13.67 0.16
N LEU A 40 -4.30 12.60 0.01
CA LEU A 40 -3.56 11.95 1.10
C LEU A 40 -2.06 12.19 0.90
N GLN A 41 -1.41 12.80 1.90
CA GLN A 41 -0.01 13.24 1.82
C GLN A 41 0.74 12.77 3.06
N LEU A 42 1.90 12.14 2.86
CA LEU A 42 2.80 11.79 3.95
C LEU A 42 3.52 13.03 4.47
N ASP A 43 3.71 13.09 5.79
CA ASP A 43 4.28 14.27 6.44
C ASP A 43 5.73 14.51 5.99
N GLY A 44 5.99 15.70 5.45
CA GLY A 44 7.34 16.21 5.15
C GLY A 44 8.02 15.60 3.92
N VAL A 45 7.43 14.60 3.26
CA VAL A 45 8.10 13.91 2.14
C VAL A 45 8.21 14.83 0.93
N ARG A 46 7.14 15.54 0.57
CA ARG A 46 7.18 16.44 -0.58
C ARG A 46 8.14 17.61 -0.34
N GLU A 47 8.15 18.14 0.88
CA GLU A 47 8.99 19.24 1.33
C GLU A 47 10.48 18.87 1.30
N LEU A 48 10.84 17.66 1.72
CA LEU A 48 12.21 17.16 1.70
C LEU A 48 12.72 16.91 0.26
N HIS A 49 11.81 16.70 -0.69
CA HIS A 49 12.13 16.34 -2.08
C HIS A 49 11.66 17.38 -3.10
N LEU A 50 11.50 18.65 -2.72
CA LEU A 50 11.01 19.72 -3.59
C LEU A 50 11.76 19.79 -4.93
N GLY A 51 13.10 19.83 -4.88
CA GLY A 51 13.92 19.93 -6.09
C GLY A 51 13.77 18.73 -7.05
N LEU A 52 13.44 17.54 -6.53
CA LEU A 52 13.09 16.40 -7.38
C LEU A 52 11.77 16.66 -8.11
N PHE A 53 10.72 17.05 -7.40
CA PHE A 53 9.42 17.27 -8.01
C PHE A 53 9.40 18.47 -8.97
N GLU A 54 10.14 19.53 -8.67
CA GLU A 54 10.37 20.66 -9.59
C GLU A 54 11.06 20.21 -10.88
N TRP A 55 12.05 19.33 -10.78
CA TRP A 55 12.71 18.75 -11.95
C TRP A 55 11.75 17.87 -12.76
N LEU A 56 10.94 17.05 -12.09
CA LEU A 56 9.93 16.22 -12.74
C LEU A 56 8.83 17.05 -13.41
N ASP A 57 8.50 18.23 -12.90
CA ASP A 57 7.48 19.11 -13.49
C ASP A 57 7.91 19.64 -14.86
N ALA A 58 9.21 19.78 -15.11
CA ALA A 58 9.78 20.17 -16.40
C ALA A 58 9.73 19.06 -17.47
N LEU A 59 9.31 17.84 -17.12
CA LEU A 59 9.24 16.69 -18.02
C LEU A 59 7.78 16.38 -18.38
N GLU A 60 7.42 16.56 -19.65
CA GLU A 60 6.06 16.28 -20.15
C GLU A 60 5.78 14.79 -20.30
N ASP A 61 6.76 14.03 -20.81
CA ASP A 61 6.60 12.60 -21.04
C ASP A 61 6.62 11.79 -19.72
N ARG A 62 5.62 10.92 -19.56
CA ARG A 62 5.47 10.07 -18.37
C ARG A 62 6.62 9.08 -18.26
N ALA A 63 7.10 8.51 -19.37
CA ALA A 63 8.20 7.56 -19.32
C ALA A 63 9.51 8.27 -18.92
N ALA A 64 9.77 9.47 -19.42
CA ALA A 64 10.90 10.30 -19.01
C ALA A 64 10.87 10.62 -17.50
N ARG A 65 9.70 10.98 -16.94
CA ARG A 65 9.53 11.19 -15.49
C ARG A 65 9.80 9.93 -14.69
N ALA A 66 9.30 8.77 -15.14
CA ALA A 66 9.55 7.50 -14.47
C ALA A 66 11.05 7.15 -14.42
N HIS A 67 11.78 7.35 -15.51
CA HIS A 67 13.23 7.14 -15.55
C HIS A 67 13.97 8.13 -14.65
N ALA A 68 13.63 9.42 -14.72
CA ALA A 68 14.22 10.46 -13.89
C ALA A 68 14.00 10.21 -12.39
N PHE A 69 12.78 9.83 -12.00
CA PHE A 69 12.44 9.45 -10.63
C PHE A 69 13.26 8.25 -10.15
N ALA A 70 13.30 7.16 -10.93
CA ALA A 70 14.05 5.96 -10.55
C ALA A 70 15.55 6.26 -10.35
N ALA A 71 16.14 7.06 -11.25
CA ALA A 71 17.53 7.50 -11.14
C ALA A 71 17.76 8.40 -9.92
N ALA A 72 16.86 9.35 -9.65
CA ALA A 72 16.96 10.21 -8.48
C ALA A 72 16.86 9.44 -7.16
N LEU A 73 15.95 8.47 -7.09
CA LEU A 73 15.79 7.62 -5.91
C LEU A 73 17.03 6.74 -5.70
N GLU A 74 17.57 6.14 -6.76
CA GLU A 74 18.82 5.38 -6.69
C GLU A 74 20.00 6.22 -6.21
N ALA A 75 20.14 7.45 -6.72
CA ALA A 75 21.19 8.37 -6.32
C ALA A 75 21.02 8.85 -4.87
N HIS A 76 19.81 9.27 -4.49
CA HIS A 76 19.52 9.81 -3.15
C HIS A 76 19.80 8.79 -2.04
N PHE A 77 19.48 7.52 -2.28
CA PHE A 77 19.71 6.43 -1.34
C PHE A 77 20.97 5.61 -1.65
N CYS A 78 21.88 6.10 -2.50
CA CYS A 78 23.12 5.43 -2.89
C CYS A 78 22.95 3.92 -3.22
N LEU A 79 21.85 3.53 -3.87
CA LEU A 79 21.48 2.10 -3.99
C LEU A 79 22.50 1.30 -4.81
N GLY A 80 23.18 1.96 -5.77
CA GLY A 80 24.27 1.38 -6.55
C GLY A 80 25.65 1.42 -5.87
N ARG A 81 25.81 2.19 -4.79
CA ARG A 81 27.09 2.42 -4.08
C ARG A 81 26.85 2.49 -2.57
N LEU A 82 26.40 1.40 -1.98
CA LEU A 82 25.97 1.36 -0.57
C LEU A 82 27.11 1.69 0.41
N GLU A 83 28.37 1.58 0.01
CA GLU A 83 29.52 2.03 0.79
C GLU A 83 29.46 3.54 1.07
N GLU A 84 28.95 4.34 0.13
CA GLU A 84 28.72 5.79 0.31
C GLU A 84 27.58 6.06 1.31
N ALA A 85 26.69 5.10 1.53
CA ALA A 85 25.68 5.10 2.59
C ALA A 85 26.15 4.44 3.89
N GLY A 86 27.46 4.19 4.05
CA GLY A 86 28.06 3.68 5.28
C GLY A 86 28.11 2.16 5.40
N LEU A 87 27.90 1.41 4.31
CA LEU A 87 28.03 -0.04 4.32
C LEU A 87 29.50 -0.49 4.42
N GLU A 88 29.84 -1.23 5.49
CA GLU A 88 31.15 -1.84 5.65
C GLU A 88 31.39 -3.01 4.68
N ARG A 89 32.61 -3.10 4.14
CA ARG A 89 33.04 -4.22 3.29
C ARG A 89 32.88 -5.56 4.04
N GLY A 90 32.24 -6.54 3.41
CA GLY A 90 32.01 -7.88 3.96
C GLY A 90 30.66 -8.09 4.66
N LYS A 91 29.89 -7.02 4.92
CA LYS A 91 28.50 -7.09 5.41
C LYS A 91 27.56 -6.71 4.27
N GLY A 92 26.95 -7.66 3.54
CA GLY A 92 26.40 -7.32 2.20
C GLY A 92 25.04 -7.86 1.76
N ARG A 93 24.45 -8.88 2.41
CA ARG A 93 23.22 -9.52 1.87
C ARG A 93 21.92 -8.77 2.18
N ARG A 94 21.90 -7.97 3.25
CA ARG A 94 20.70 -7.26 3.74
C ARG A 94 20.65 -5.78 3.33
N ALA A 95 21.80 -5.13 3.17
CA ALA A 95 21.87 -3.74 2.69
C ALA A 95 21.31 -3.55 1.27
N LYS A 96 21.25 -4.64 0.47
CA LYS A 96 20.61 -4.68 -0.85
C LYS A 96 19.08 -4.84 -0.80
N ALA A 97 18.46 -4.89 0.38
CA ALA A 97 17.01 -4.85 0.51
C ALA A 97 16.53 -3.41 0.35
N ASN A 98 16.21 -3.06 -0.89
CA ASN A 98 15.63 -1.79 -1.29
C ASN A 98 14.13 -1.95 -1.63
N TRP A 99 13.47 -0.84 -1.96
CA TRP A 99 12.06 -0.80 -2.34
C TRP A 99 11.70 -1.82 -3.44
N LEU A 100 12.55 -2.04 -4.45
CA LEU A 100 12.32 -3.02 -5.52
C LEU A 100 12.21 -4.44 -4.98
N ARG A 101 13.09 -4.80 -4.06
CA ARG A 101 13.05 -6.12 -3.42
C ARG A 101 11.77 -6.28 -2.61
N VAL A 102 11.35 -5.23 -1.90
CA VAL A 102 10.09 -5.25 -1.13
C VAL A 102 8.89 -5.48 -2.05
N LEU A 103 8.79 -4.73 -3.14
CA LEU A 103 7.71 -4.90 -4.10
C LEU A 103 7.72 -6.30 -4.73
N ARG A 104 8.88 -6.79 -5.19
CA ARG A 104 8.98 -8.16 -5.75
C ARG A 104 8.62 -9.23 -4.72
N GLY A 105 9.07 -9.06 -3.49
CA GLY A 105 8.75 -9.97 -2.38
C GLY A 105 7.25 -10.00 -2.09
N TRP A 106 6.57 -8.83 -2.14
CA TRP A 106 5.12 -8.74 -2.02
C TRP A 106 4.39 -9.54 -3.11
N HIS A 107 4.79 -9.38 -4.38
CA HIS A 107 4.14 -10.07 -5.51
C HIS A 107 4.33 -11.60 -5.43
N PHE A 108 5.46 -12.05 -4.88
CA PHE A 108 5.73 -13.48 -4.69
C PHE A 108 4.95 -14.07 -3.52
N ASP A 109 4.99 -13.40 -2.36
CA ASP A 109 4.32 -13.84 -1.14
C ASP A 109 4.03 -12.63 -0.24
N ALA A 110 2.75 -12.27 -0.12
CA ALA A 110 2.30 -11.16 0.72
C ALA A 110 2.54 -11.40 2.23
N ASP A 111 2.79 -12.65 2.63
CA ASP A 111 3.13 -13.06 3.99
C ASP A 111 4.63 -13.33 4.18
N SER A 112 5.45 -12.92 3.21
CA SER A 112 6.90 -12.92 3.31
C SER A 112 7.43 -11.83 4.25
N ARG A 113 8.73 -11.87 4.54
CA ARG A 113 9.42 -10.81 5.29
C ARG A 113 9.25 -9.43 4.64
N GLU A 114 9.36 -9.37 3.31
CA GLU A 114 9.13 -8.16 2.52
C GLU A 114 7.67 -7.68 2.67
N GLY A 115 6.70 -8.60 2.72
CA GLY A 115 5.31 -8.28 3.06
C GLY A 115 5.12 -7.76 4.48
N ALA A 116 5.86 -8.28 5.46
CA ALA A 116 5.85 -7.78 6.83
C ALA A 116 6.36 -6.33 6.92
N VAL A 117 7.42 -6.00 6.16
CA VAL A 117 7.94 -4.62 6.04
C VAL A 117 6.87 -3.70 5.48
N LEU A 118 6.20 -4.09 4.39
CA LEU A 118 5.23 -3.22 3.74
C LEU A 118 3.97 -3.00 4.59
N LYS A 119 3.48 -4.06 5.26
CA LYS A 119 2.39 -3.96 6.26
C LYS A 119 2.77 -3.04 7.42
N GLY A 120 4.00 -3.14 7.91
CA GLY A 120 4.52 -2.26 8.96
C GLY A 120 4.68 -0.81 8.52
N TRP A 121 5.10 -0.58 7.27
CA TRP A 121 5.16 0.75 6.68
C TRP A 121 3.77 1.40 6.61
N VAL A 122 2.75 0.68 6.12
CA VAL A 122 1.38 1.20 6.07
C VAL A 122 0.84 1.52 7.46
N GLU A 123 1.05 0.63 8.43
CA GLU A 123 0.67 0.86 9.82
C GLU A 123 1.31 2.14 10.36
N SER A 124 2.60 2.35 10.09
CA SER A 124 3.31 3.53 10.55
C SER A 124 2.87 4.84 9.88
N ARG A 125 2.52 4.82 8.59
CA ARG A 125 2.24 6.03 7.80
C ARG A 125 0.78 6.42 7.84
N PHE A 126 -0.11 5.44 7.73
CA PHE A 126 -1.56 5.64 7.65
C PHE A 126 -2.30 5.21 8.92
N GLY A 127 -1.60 4.63 9.90
CA GLY A 127 -2.20 4.21 11.16
C GLY A 127 -3.14 3.00 11.02
N LEU A 128 -3.07 2.26 9.90
CA LEU A 128 -3.92 1.11 9.65
C LEU A 128 -3.22 -0.18 10.10
N VAL A 129 -3.80 -0.86 11.08
CA VAL A 129 -3.21 -2.05 11.71
C VAL A 129 -3.38 -3.26 10.78
N PRO A 130 -2.33 -4.06 10.54
CA PRO A 130 -2.45 -5.26 9.72
C PRO A 130 -3.34 -6.30 10.43
N ARG A 131 -4.17 -6.98 9.63
CA ARG A 131 -5.15 -7.97 10.11
C ARG A 131 -4.75 -9.40 9.81
N PHE A 132 -3.78 -9.61 8.92
CA PHE A 132 -3.34 -10.93 8.50
C PHE A 132 -1.87 -10.96 8.06
N HIS A 133 -1.13 -11.97 8.49
CA HIS A 133 0.21 -12.28 8.01
C HIS A 133 0.55 -13.77 8.24
N GLY A 134 0.20 -14.62 7.27
CA GLY A 134 0.23 -16.08 7.35
C GLY A 134 -0.82 -16.67 8.31
N GLU A 135 -1.13 -15.93 9.37
CA GLU A 135 -2.21 -16.18 10.33
C GLU A 135 -2.93 -14.86 10.67
N PRO A 136 -4.17 -14.92 11.21
CA PRO A 136 -4.89 -13.74 11.69
C PRO A 136 -4.13 -12.98 12.78
N LEU A 137 -4.02 -11.66 12.62
CA LEU A 137 -3.33 -10.76 13.55
C LEU A 137 -4.32 -10.04 14.48
N ARG A 138 -5.18 -10.82 15.14
CA ARG A 138 -6.26 -10.29 15.99
C ARG A 138 -5.86 -10.11 17.46
N ASP A 139 -4.86 -10.86 17.92
CA ASP A 139 -4.31 -10.80 19.27
C ASP A 139 -2.88 -10.27 19.23
N PHE A 140 -2.69 -9.03 19.70
CA PHE A 140 -1.40 -8.34 19.78
C PHE A 140 -0.40 -9.01 20.72
N THR A 141 -0.87 -9.88 21.62
CA THR A 141 -0.04 -10.65 22.55
C THR A 141 0.20 -12.08 22.06
N GLY A 142 -0.38 -12.45 20.91
CA GLY A 142 -0.36 -13.80 20.37
C GLY A 142 0.96 -14.16 19.69
N HIS A 143 1.14 -15.45 19.41
CA HIS A 143 2.30 -15.96 18.67
C HIS A 143 2.37 -15.41 17.24
N ALA A 144 1.23 -15.33 16.55
CA ALA A 144 1.15 -14.80 15.18
C ALA A 144 1.64 -13.34 15.10
N TRP A 145 1.25 -12.51 16.07
CA TRP A 145 1.71 -11.12 16.18
C TRP A 145 3.21 -11.02 16.39
N ARG A 146 3.75 -11.72 17.39
CA ARG A 146 5.21 -11.75 17.65
C ARG A 146 6.02 -12.22 16.44
N ARG A 147 5.53 -13.22 15.70
CA ARG A 147 6.20 -13.68 14.48
C ARG A 147 6.20 -12.59 13.41
N TYR A 148 5.06 -11.95 13.17
CA TYR A 148 4.95 -10.82 12.24
C TYR A 148 5.92 -9.68 12.62
N GLU A 149 5.98 -9.30 13.89
CA GLU A 149 6.91 -8.28 14.39
C GLU A 149 8.37 -8.67 14.19
N ALA A 150 8.73 -9.92 14.50
CA ALA A 150 10.07 -10.44 14.29
C ALA A 150 10.46 -10.42 12.80
N MET A 151 9.53 -10.79 11.90
CA MET A 151 9.75 -10.72 10.45
C MET A 151 9.92 -9.28 9.98
N ARG A 152 9.04 -8.36 10.40
CA ARG A 152 9.16 -6.93 10.10
C ARG A 152 10.51 -6.37 10.56
N ALA A 153 10.88 -6.61 11.82
CA ALA A 153 12.15 -6.16 12.38
C ALA A 153 13.35 -6.74 11.62
N ALA A 154 13.32 -8.03 11.29
CA ALA A 154 14.35 -8.67 10.48
C ALA A 154 14.43 -8.11 9.04
N GLY A 155 13.29 -7.67 8.49
CA GLY A 155 13.21 -7.07 7.16
C GLY A 155 13.75 -5.64 7.10
N LEU A 156 13.63 -4.88 8.19
CA LEU A 156 14.16 -3.51 8.31
C LEU A 156 15.62 -3.47 8.78
N SER A 157 16.06 -4.48 9.54
CA SER A 157 17.40 -4.53 10.13
C SER A 157 18.50 -4.51 9.07
N GLY A 158 19.39 -3.52 9.17
CA GLY A 158 20.54 -3.37 8.28
C GLY A 158 20.16 -2.97 6.85
N THR A 159 19.00 -2.32 6.68
CA THR A 159 18.58 -1.71 5.42
C THR A 159 18.95 -0.23 5.37
N ASN A 160 19.09 0.32 4.15
CA ASN A 160 19.42 1.72 3.95
C ASN A 160 18.14 2.56 3.82
N ALA A 161 17.63 3.11 4.92
CA ALA A 161 16.45 4.00 4.92
C ALA A 161 15.24 3.45 4.15
N LEU A 162 14.99 2.14 4.24
CA LEU A 162 14.01 1.45 3.40
C LEU A 162 12.61 2.05 3.47
N GLU A 163 12.15 2.44 4.66
CA GLU A 163 10.83 3.05 4.79
C GLU A 163 10.74 4.42 4.09
N SER A 164 11.81 5.22 4.12
CA SER A 164 11.89 6.50 3.37
C SER A 164 11.89 6.30 1.86
N GLN A 165 12.45 5.18 1.37
CA GLN A 165 12.33 4.80 -0.05
C GLN A 165 10.87 4.54 -0.43
N LEU A 166 10.10 3.88 0.44
CA LEU A 166 8.67 3.63 0.24
C LEU A 166 7.83 4.91 0.37
N ASP A 167 8.20 5.81 1.29
CA ASP A 167 7.58 7.12 1.44
C ASP A 167 7.69 7.95 0.14
N LEU A 168 8.90 7.99 -0.45
CA LEU A 168 9.15 8.71 -1.69
C LEU A 168 8.45 8.04 -2.88
N LEU A 169 8.41 6.70 -2.93
CA LEU A 169 7.67 5.96 -3.96
C LEU A 169 6.17 6.25 -3.93
N TYR A 170 5.55 6.23 -2.73
CA TYR A 170 4.15 6.60 -2.57
C TYR A 170 3.90 8.04 -3.03
N THR A 171 4.76 8.96 -2.61
CA THR A 171 4.62 10.38 -2.95
C THR A 171 4.74 10.62 -4.47
N TYR A 172 5.63 9.91 -5.16
CA TYR A 172 5.73 9.92 -6.62
C TYR A 172 4.48 9.34 -7.31
N CYS A 173 3.94 8.24 -6.78
CA CYS A 173 2.67 7.67 -7.26
C CYS A 173 1.55 8.72 -7.19
N GLN A 174 1.42 9.40 -6.05
CA GLN A 174 0.41 10.45 -5.87
C GLN A 174 0.66 11.68 -6.75
N TYR A 175 1.92 12.04 -6.99
CA TYR A 175 2.31 13.08 -7.93
C TYR A 175 1.85 12.77 -9.37
N GLU A 176 2.04 11.54 -9.86
CA GLU A 176 1.56 11.15 -11.20
C GLU A 176 0.03 11.14 -11.28
N TYR A 177 -0.67 10.70 -10.23
CA TYR A 177 -2.14 10.81 -10.17
C TYR A 177 -2.61 12.26 -10.19
N ALA A 178 -1.91 13.17 -9.50
CA ALA A 178 -2.20 14.60 -9.52
C ALA A 178 -2.04 15.19 -10.92
N ARG A 179 -0.95 14.85 -11.62
CA ARG A 179 -0.71 15.29 -13.01
C ARG A 179 -1.75 14.76 -13.99
N ALA A 180 -2.28 13.58 -13.75
CA ALA A 180 -3.38 13.01 -14.54
C ALA A 180 -4.75 13.62 -14.20
N GLY A 181 -4.86 14.48 -13.19
CA GLY A 181 -6.14 15.02 -12.70
C GLY A 181 -6.98 13.99 -11.94
N LEU A 182 -6.37 12.93 -11.42
CA LEU A 182 -7.03 11.77 -10.83
C LEU A 182 -6.80 11.61 -9.32
N GLN A 183 -6.16 12.58 -8.66
CA GLN A 183 -5.76 12.49 -7.26
C GLN A 183 -6.93 12.28 -6.28
N GLU A 184 -8.07 12.91 -6.54
CA GLU A 184 -9.33 12.73 -5.79
C GLU A 184 -10.31 11.82 -6.55
N GLY A 185 -9.81 11.12 -7.56
CA GLY A 185 -10.57 10.15 -8.34
C GLY A 185 -10.72 8.81 -7.62
N GLN A 186 -11.43 7.91 -8.30
CA GLN A 186 -11.54 6.52 -7.91
C GLN A 186 -11.32 5.63 -9.13
N VAL A 187 -10.78 4.44 -8.91
CA VAL A 187 -10.60 3.40 -9.91
C VAL A 187 -11.31 2.13 -9.45
N VAL A 188 -12.10 1.51 -10.33
CA VAL A 188 -12.72 0.21 -10.03
C VAL A 188 -11.66 -0.87 -10.23
N LEU A 189 -11.40 -1.63 -9.17
CA LEU A 189 -10.45 -2.73 -9.19
C LEU A 189 -11.07 -4.02 -8.63
N TYR A 190 -10.45 -5.13 -9.00
CA TYR A 190 -10.91 -6.48 -8.69
C TYR A 190 -9.88 -7.24 -7.86
N ARG A 191 -10.35 -8.13 -6.98
CA ARG A 191 -9.51 -9.04 -6.20
C ARG A 191 -10.16 -10.41 -6.09
N GLY A 192 -9.43 -11.46 -6.48
CA GLY A 192 -9.83 -12.84 -6.23
C GLY A 192 -9.63 -13.21 -4.76
N VAL A 193 -10.60 -13.94 -4.20
CA VAL A 193 -10.55 -14.44 -2.83
C VAL A 193 -11.07 -15.87 -2.77
N ASN A 194 -10.27 -16.79 -2.22
CA ASN A 194 -10.65 -18.20 -2.07
C ASN A 194 -11.80 -18.41 -1.08
N ARG A 195 -11.91 -17.56 -0.05
CA ARG A 195 -12.88 -17.71 1.04
C ARG A 195 -13.28 -16.35 1.61
N LEU A 196 -14.58 -16.03 1.61
CA LEU A 196 -15.10 -14.77 2.18
C LEU A 196 -14.88 -14.68 3.69
N ASP A 197 -14.80 -15.83 4.36
CA ASP A 197 -14.50 -16.02 5.78
C ASP A 197 -13.06 -15.63 6.17
N GLY A 198 -12.20 -15.35 5.19
CA GLY A 198 -10.90 -14.71 5.42
C GLY A 198 -10.97 -13.19 5.67
N HIS A 199 -12.09 -12.56 5.35
CA HIS A 199 -12.30 -11.12 5.54
C HIS A 199 -13.21 -10.83 6.74
N GLU A 200 -12.89 -9.77 7.46
CA GLU A 200 -13.71 -9.29 8.59
C GLU A 200 -14.91 -8.49 8.02
N VAL A 201 -16.07 -9.14 7.87
CA VAL A 201 -17.30 -8.52 7.36
C VAL A 201 -17.96 -7.66 8.44
N LEU A 202 -18.07 -6.36 8.20
CA LEU A 202 -18.68 -5.38 9.13
C LEU A 202 -20.18 -5.21 8.87
N SER A 203 -20.63 -5.38 7.63
CA SER A 203 -22.03 -5.36 7.24
C SER A 203 -22.22 -6.15 5.95
N ALA A 204 -23.32 -6.90 5.82
CA ALA A 204 -23.63 -7.66 4.62
C ALA A 204 -25.07 -7.40 4.17
N ARG A 205 -25.24 -7.08 2.89
CA ARG A 205 -26.56 -6.91 2.24
C ARG A 205 -26.55 -7.55 0.86
N GLY A 206 -26.79 -8.86 0.81
CA GLY A 206 -26.75 -9.63 -0.43
C GLY A 206 -25.34 -9.65 -1.01
N LYS A 207 -25.19 -9.19 -2.27
CA LYS A 207 -23.89 -9.08 -2.95
C LYS A 207 -23.07 -7.86 -2.54
N GLU A 208 -23.71 -6.86 -1.93
CA GLU A 208 -23.02 -5.68 -1.43
C GLU A 208 -22.61 -5.93 0.02
N GLN A 209 -21.31 -5.83 0.31
CA GLN A 209 -20.76 -6.02 1.64
C GLN A 209 -19.84 -4.88 2.01
N VAL A 210 -19.72 -4.63 3.31
CA VAL A 210 -18.70 -3.76 3.88
C VAL A 210 -17.71 -4.63 4.63
N VAL A 211 -16.47 -4.66 4.15
CA VAL A 211 -15.40 -5.51 4.67
C VAL A 211 -14.26 -4.65 5.20
N LEU A 212 -13.61 -5.13 6.26
CA LEU A 212 -12.30 -4.64 6.64
C LEU A 212 -11.24 -5.46 5.88
N LEU A 213 -10.56 -4.80 4.95
CA LEU A 213 -9.42 -5.37 4.27
C LEU A 213 -8.17 -5.36 5.17
N ASN A 214 -7.18 -6.19 4.84
CA ASN A 214 -5.86 -6.05 5.46
C ASN A 214 -5.30 -4.66 5.16
N ASN A 215 -4.32 -4.16 5.92
CA ASN A 215 -3.88 -2.79 5.75
C ASN A 215 -3.22 -2.51 4.38
N ILE A 216 -2.76 -3.55 3.67
CA ILE A 216 -2.41 -3.46 2.25
C ILE A 216 -2.79 -4.74 1.50
N ASN A 217 -3.20 -4.60 0.24
CA ASN A 217 -3.81 -5.66 -0.55
C ASN A 217 -3.41 -5.54 -2.02
N SER A 218 -3.27 -6.66 -2.73
CA SER A 218 -3.20 -6.67 -4.19
C SER A 218 -4.60 -6.64 -4.81
N PHE A 219 -4.75 -5.80 -5.82
CA PHE A 219 -5.92 -5.70 -6.69
C PHE A 219 -5.45 -5.71 -8.14
N THR A 220 -6.36 -5.92 -9.08
CA THR A 220 -6.10 -5.86 -10.51
C THR A 220 -7.19 -5.10 -11.26
N THR A 221 -6.82 -4.47 -12.37
CA THR A 221 -7.78 -3.89 -13.32
C THR A 221 -8.51 -4.95 -14.14
N SER A 222 -7.99 -6.18 -14.21
CA SER A 222 -8.60 -7.28 -14.97
C SER A 222 -9.45 -8.18 -14.09
N ARG A 223 -10.76 -8.18 -14.34
CA ARG A 223 -11.69 -9.12 -13.69
C ARG A 223 -11.32 -10.58 -14.00
N GLU A 224 -10.89 -10.87 -15.22
CA GLU A 224 -10.44 -12.20 -15.63
C GLU A 224 -9.27 -12.67 -14.77
N ARG A 225 -8.22 -11.84 -14.66
CA ARG A 225 -7.07 -12.15 -13.81
C ARG A 225 -7.48 -12.33 -12.35
N ALA A 226 -8.39 -11.49 -11.84
CA ALA A 226 -8.90 -11.66 -10.47
C ALA A 226 -9.54 -13.04 -10.26
N GLY A 227 -10.16 -13.61 -11.30
CA GLY A 227 -10.77 -14.93 -11.23
C GLY A 227 -9.81 -16.10 -11.20
N GLU A 228 -8.52 -15.88 -11.49
CA GLU A 228 -7.48 -16.91 -11.34
C GLU A 228 -7.14 -17.18 -9.85
N PHE A 229 -7.54 -16.29 -8.93
CA PHE A 229 -7.06 -16.27 -7.54
C PHE A 229 -8.14 -16.63 -6.49
N GLY A 230 -9.28 -17.19 -6.89
CA GLY A 230 -10.22 -17.83 -5.97
C GLY A 230 -11.68 -17.80 -6.38
N ASP A 231 -12.53 -18.43 -5.55
CA ASP A 231 -13.94 -18.73 -5.85
C ASP A 231 -14.84 -17.48 -5.98
N TYR A 232 -14.40 -16.35 -5.41
CA TYR A 232 -15.14 -15.09 -5.43
C TYR A 232 -14.26 -13.95 -5.94
N ILE A 233 -14.90 -12.99 -6.61
CA ILE A 233 -14.31 -11.72 -7.01
C ILE A 233 -14.91 -10.61 -6.14
N LEU A 234 -14.05 -9.86 -5.47
CA LEU A 234 -14.38 -8.58 -4.86
C LEU A 234 -14.16 -7.47 -5.90
N SER A 235 -15.21 -6.70 -6.18
CA SER A 235 -15.13 -5.46 -6.95
C SER A 235 -15.25 -4.27 -6.00
N ALA A 236 -14.34 -3.30 -6.11
CA ALA A 236 -14.30 -2.14 -5.22
C ALA A 236 -13.93 -0.87 -5.99
N SER A 237 -14.60 0.24 -5.67
CA SER A 237 -14.16 1.57 -6.08
C SER A 237 -13.06 2.04 -5.13
N ILE A 238 -11.82 2.09 -5.62
CA ILE A 238 -10.63 2.41 -4.84
C ILE A 238 -10.25 3.88 -5.05
N PRO A 239 -10.20 4.71 -4.00
CA PRO A 239 -9.61 6.04 -4.08
C PRO A 239 -8.18 6.01 -4.63
N SER A 240 -7.85 6.86 -5.61
CA SER A 240 -6.48 6.96 -6.15
C SER A 240 -5.46 7.26 -5.04
N ALA A 241 -5.87 8.07 -4.06
CA ALA A 241 -5.11 8.38 -2.86
C ALA A 241 -4.68 7.15 -2.03
N LYS A 242 -5.42 6.03 -2.15
CA LYS A 242 -5.11 4.75 -1.49
C LYS A 242 -4.35 3.77 -2.38
N VAL A 243 -4.07 4.10 -3.63
CA VAL A 243 -3.19 3.29 -4.46
C VAL A 243 -1.75 3.59 -4.03
N PHE A 244 -1.10 2.62 -3.40
CA PHE A 244 0.30 2.74 -3.02
C PHE A 244 1.19 2.73 -4.26
N PHE A 245 0.99 1.76 -5.14
CA PHE A 245 1.81 1.56 -6.33
C PHE A 245 1.06 0.69 -7.36
N HIS A 246 1.32 0.93 -8.65
CA HIS A 246 0.97 0.00 -9.73
C HIS A 246 2.08 -0.02 -10.79
N ALA A 247 2.30 -1.16 -11.44
CA ALA A 247 3.49 -1.41 -12.26
C ALA A 247 3.65 -0.44 -13.44
N GLU A 248 2.55 0.10 -13.97
CA GLU A 248 2.56 1.04 -15.10
C GLU A 248 3.13 2.42 -14.75
N LEU A 249 3.30 2.75 -13.46
CA LEU A 249 3.96 4.00 -13.05
C LEU A 249 5.46 3.97 -13.25
N LEU A 250 6.07 2.78 -13.22
CA LEU A 250 7.50 2.59 -13.43
C LEU A 250 7.70 1.44 -14.44
N PRO A 251 7.45 1.69 -15.74
CA PRO A 251 7.60 0.67 -16.78
C PRO A 251 9.01 0.06 -16.77
N GLY A 252 9.09 -1.26 -16.94
CA GLY A 252 10.37 -2.00 -16.99
C GLY A 252 10.98 -2.34 -15.62
N VAL A 253 10.42 -1.83 -14.53
CA VAL A 253 10.97 -2.04 -13.18
C VAL A 253 10.39 -3.28 -12.49
N LEU A 254 9.09 -3.52 -12.67
CA LEU A 254 8.35 -4.69 -12.21
C LEU A 254 7.57 -5.32 -13.36
N ARG A 255 7.48 -6.66 -13.37
CA ARG A 255 6.66 -7.42 -14.31
C ARG A 255 5.34 -7.75 -13.61
N GLY A 256 4.22 -7.33 -14.20
CA GLY A 256 2.90 -7.51 -13.61
C GLY A 256 1.93 -6.46 -14.15
N GLU A 257 1.41 -6.65 -15.36
CA GLU A 257 0.46 -5.71 -15.94
C GLU A 257 -0.83 -5.65 -15.11
N GLY A 258 -1.37 -4.45 -14.89
CA GLY A 258 -2.65 -4.25 -14.20
C GLY A 258 -2.67 -4.53 -12.69
N GLU A 259 -1.57 -4.95 -12.04
CA GLU A 259 -1.54 -5.12 -10.58
C GLU A 259 -1.41 -3.78 -9.85
N HIS A 260 -2.23 -3.61 -8.81
CA HIS A 260 -2.31 -2.45 -7.94
C HIS A 260 -2.15 -2.87 -6.49
N LEU A 261 -1.19 -2.29 -5.78
CA LEU A 261 -1.10 -2.37 -4.33
C LEU A 261 -1.95 -1.27 -3.72
N VAL A 262 -2.94 -1.66 -2.93
CA VAL A 262 -3.98 -0.78 -2.38
C VAL A 262 -3.92 -0.77 -0.85
N ILE A 263 -3.83 0.43 -0.28
CA ILE A 263 -3.97 0.69 1.14
C ILE A 263 -5.39 0.34 1.59
N GLY A 264 -5.47 -0.42 2.66
CA GLY A 264 -6.67 -1.04 3.18
C GLY A 264 -7.57 -0.12 4.00
N GLY A 265 -8.17 -0.73 5.02
CA GLY A 265 -9.26 -0.16 5.82
C GLY A 265 -10.61 -0.73 5.40
N VAL A 266 -11.66 0.00 5.74
CA VAL A 266 -13.05 -0.37 5.46
C VAL A 266 -13.41 -0.02 4.02
N TYR A 267 -13.95 -1.00 3.30
CA TYR A 267 -14.41 -0.84 1.93
C TYR A 267 -15.81 -1.44 1.76
N ALA A 268 -16.68 -0.69 1.08
CA ALA A 268 -17.82 -1.28 0.40
C ALA A 268 -17.31 -1.99 -0.86
N VAL A 269 -17.70 -3.25 -0.97
CA VAL A 269 -17.33 -4.15 -2.06
C VAL A 269 -18.57 -4.85 -2.58
N ARG A 270 -18.56 -5.14 -3.87
CA ARG A 270 -19.52 -6.03 -4.49
C ARG A 270 -18.87 -7.40 -4.68
N ILE A 271 -19.58 -8.43 -4.25
CA ILE A 271 -19.12 -9.82 -4.33
C ILE A 271 -19.82 -10.51 -5.48
N GLU A 272 -19.01 -11.15 -6.32
CA GLU A 272 -19.45 -11.96 -7.44
C GLU A 272 -18.81 -13.33 -7.35
N THR A 273 -19.56 -14.37 -7.68
CA THR A 273 -18.99 -15.69 -7.96
C THR A 273 -18.37 -15.67 -9.35
N LEU A 274 -17.36 -16.52 -9.56
CA LEU A 274 -16.80 -16.77 -10.90
C LEU A 274 -17.86 -17.25 -11.89
#